data_AF-A0A4Q7UED1-F1
#
_entry.id   AF-A0A4Q7UED1-F1
#
_cell.length_a   1.000
_cell.length_b   1.000
_cell.length_c   1.000
_cell.angle_alpha   90.00
_cell.angle_beta   90.00
_cell.angle_gamma   90.00
#
_symmetry.space_group_name_H-M   'P 1'
#
loop_
_entity.id
_entity.type
_entity.pdbx_description
1 polymer ?
#
loop_
_entity_poly.entity_id
_entity_poly.type
_entity_poly.pdbx_seq_one_letter_code
_entity_poly.pdbx_strand_id
1 'polypeptide(L)'
;MDTGAGAIAAGVPDPADLRRRVARGRGLIVVLDETVTMPAATAAARALRVALQPDMTVFASAGRQGSILTVLQLVSDSEAAAVRTALENLVAEFRRVAAALVAEMEAGSSPASDIDADPPESVRYHDATWYLYPHGEHCQFDNAVSGEVVEANIYAPDLVDPYFLLLYAKTSGRHDAVVDACAEGFHDMCRLLDHAGIAYG
;
A
#
# COMPACT_ATOMS: atom_id res chain seq x y z
N MET A 1 -1.42 32.67 -15.03
CA MET A 1 -1.10 31.29 -15.39
C MET A 1 -2.41 30.55 -15.49
N ASP A 2 -2.86 30.36 -16.72
CA ASP A 2 -4.15 29.81 -17.08
C ASP A 2 -4.09 28.29 -16.91
N THR A 3 -4.80 27.76 -15.92
CA THR A 3 -4.88 26.30 -15.71
C THR A 3 -5.89 25.77 -16.70
N GLY A 4 -5.42 25.45 -17.90
CA GLY A 4 -6.23 24.77 -18.91
C GLY A 4 -6.69 23.43 -18.36
N ALA A 5 -7.88 23.40 -17.77
CA ALA A 5 -8.66 22.19 -17.56
C ALA A 5 -8.96 21.65 -18.96
N GLY A 6 -8.09 20.77 -19.45
CA GLY A 6 -8.24 20.13 -20.75
C GLY A 6 -9.65 19.52 -20.82
N ALA A 7 -10.37 19.84 -21.90
CA ALA A 7 -11.72 19.34 -22.11
C ALA A 7 -11.74 17.82 -21.90
N ILE A 8 -12.64 17.37 -21.03
CA ILE A 8 -12.84 15.94 -20.77
C ILE A 8 -13.31 15.31 -22.08
N ALA A 9 -12.54 14.34 -22.58
CA ALA A 9 -12.86 13.66 -23.84
C ALA A 9 -14.26 13.03 -23.80
N ALA A 10 -14.96 13.03 -24.94
CA ALA A 10 -16.26 12.37 -25.05
C ALA A 10 -16.15 10.90 -24.62
N GLY A 11 -17.09 10.45 -23.77
CA GLY A 11 -17.09 9.09 -23.20
C GLY A 11 -16.42 8.94 -21.83
N VAL A 12 -15.79 9.99 -21.30
CA VAL A 12 -15.28 10.01 -19.92
C VAL A 12 -16.41 10.45 -18.97
N PRO A 13 -16.64 9.77 -17.83
CA PRO A 13 -17.69 10.14 -16.89
C PRO A 13 -17.53 11.55 -16.33
N ASP A 14 -18.66 12.20 -16.04
CA ASP A 14 -18.68 13.49 -15.35
C ASP A 14 -18.09 13.37 -13.92
N PRO A 15 -17.06 14.15 -13.56
CA PRO A 15 -16.50 14.16 -12.22
C PRO A 15 -17.54 14.41 -11.11
N ALA A 16 -18.55 15.25 -11.35
CA ALA A 16 -19.59 15.51 -10.35
C ALA A 16 -20.48 14.26 -10.13
N ASP A 17 -20.71 13.46 -11.18
CA ASP A 17 -21.41 12.18 -11.05
C ASP A 17 -20.59 11.14 -10.30
N LEU A 18 -19.30 11.02 -10.62
CA LEU A 18 -18.40 10.12 -9.91
C LEU A 18 -18.37 10.41 -8.42
N ARG A 19 -18.28 11.70 -8.02
CA ARG A 19 -18.29 12.11 -6.61
C ARG A 19 -19.55 11.70 -5.86
N ARG A 20 -20.72 11.71 -6.51
CA ARG A 20 -21.98 11.29 -5.88
C ARG A 20 -22.09 9.78 -5.71
N ARG A 21 -21.36 9.01 -6.51
CA ARG A 21 -21.51 7.56 -6.62
C ARG A 21 -20.46 6.78 -5.87
N VAL A 22 -19.23 7.30 -5.78
CA VAL A 22 -18.17 6.67 -5.00
C VAL A 22 -18.43 6.85 -3.52
N ALA A 23 -18.15 5.82 -2.74
CA ALA A 23 -18.19 5.88 -1.28
C ALA A 23 -16.98 5.12 -0.73
N ARG A 24 -16.44 5.60 0.40
CA ARG A 24 -15.34 4.94 1.12
C ARG A 24 -15.62 3.45 1.36
N GLY A 25 -14.61 2.61 1.11
CA GLY A 25 -14.68 1.15 1.21
C GLY A 25 -15.50 0.48 0.11
N ARG A 26 -15.98 1.26 -0.87
CA ARG A 26 -16.84 0.82 -1.97
C ARG A 26 -16.44 1.56 -3.24
N GLY A 27 -15.27 1.18 -3.77
CA GLY A 27 -14.78 1.64 -5.06
C GLY A 27 -15.82 1.53 -6.17
N LEU A 28 -15.84 2.52 -7.06
CA LEU A 28 -16.70 2.55 -8.23
C LEU A 28 -15.91 2.04 -9.45
N ILE A 29 -16.45 1.00 -10.10
CA ILE A 29 -15.93 0.51 -11.37
C ILE A 29 -16.77 1.11 -12.51
N VAL A 30 -16.11 1.77 -13.45
CA VAL A 30 -16.69 2.28 -14.68
C VAL A 30 -16.16 1.47 -15.84
N VAL A 31 -17.05 0.76 -16.52
CA VAL A 31 -16.72 0.09 -17.79
C VAL A 31 -16.69 1.14 -18.89
N LEU A 32 -15.58 1.21 -19.61
CA LEU A 32 -15.46 2.09 -20.77
C LEU A 32 -15.95 1.38 -22.03
N ASP A 33 -16.28 2.17 -23.04
CA ASP A 33 -16.61 1.65 -24.36
C ASP A 33 -15.44 0.81 -24.93
N GLU A 34 -15.74 -0.26 -25.64
CA GLU A 34 -14.75 -1.21 -26.17
C GLU A 34 -13.76 -0.56 -27.15
N THR A 35 -14.14 0.57 -27.76
CA THR A 35 -13.26 1.36 -28.63
C THR A 35 -12.21 2.15 -27.86
N VAL A 36 -12.36 2.29 -26.53
CA VAL A 36 -11.41 3.00 -25.67
C VAL A 36 -10.20 2.12 -25.37
N THR A 37 -9.09 2.47 -26.00
CA THR A 37 -7.80 1.81 -25.78
C THR A 37 -7.25 2.06 -24.38
N MET A 38 -6.40 1.16 -23.88
CA MET A 38 -5.74 1.33 -22.56
C MET A 38 -4.96 2.65 -22.41
N PRO A 39 -4.22 3.14 -23.41
CA PRO A 39 -3.61 4.47 -23.34
C PRO A 39 -4.63 5.60 -23.16
N ALA A 40 -5.76 5.55 -23.87
CA ALA A 40 -6.83 6.54 -23.74
C ALA A 40 -7.51 6.47 -22.36
N ALA A 41 -7.79 5.26 -21.86
CA ALA A 41 -8.30 5.04 -20.50
C ALA A 41 -7.34 5.58 -19.43
N THR A 42 -6.04 5.37 -19.61
CA THR A 42 -5.00 5.89 -18.71
C THR A 42 -4.96 7.42 -18.72
N ALA A 43 -5.09 8.05 -19.89
CA ALA A 43 -5.19 9.50 -20.01
C ALA A 43 -6.46 10.03 -19.31
N ALA A 44 -7.60 9.36 -19.49
CA ALA A 44 -8.86 9.70 -18.82
C ALA A 44 -8.73 9.59 -17.29
N ALA A 45 -8.14 8.51 -16.78
CA ALA A 45 -7.88 8.33 -15.35
C ALA A 45 -7.04 9.48 -14.78
N ARG A 46 -5.99 9.91 -15.50
CA ARG A 46 -5.16 11.06 -15.09
C ARG A 46 -5.95 12.36 -15.06
N ALA A 47 -6.74 12.64 -16.10
CA ALA A 47 -7.59 13.84 -16.16
C ALA A 47 -8.62 13.86 -15.02
N LEU A 48 -9.29 12.73 -14.78
CA LEU A 48 -10.25 12.59 -13.68
C LEU A 48 -9.58 12.76 -12.31
N ARG A 49 -8.39 12.21 -12.10
CA ARG A 49 -7.65 12.38 -10.84
C ARG A 49 -7.37 13.85 -10.54
N VAL A 50 -7.08 14.67 -11.54
CA VAL A 50 -6.91 16.13 -11.37
C VAL A 50 -8.24 16.81 -11.06
N ALA A 51 -9.32 16.41 -11.72
CA ALA A 51 -10.65 17.01 -11.53
C ALA A 51 -11.32 16.63 -10.20
N LEU A 52 -11.04 15.43 -9.66
CA LEU A 52 -11.70 14.87 -8.49
C LEU A 52 -11.04 15.22 -7.15
N GLN A 53 -9.79 15.71 -7.14
CA GLN A 53 -8.98 16.09 -5.97
C GLN A 53 -9.78 16.65 -4.76
N PRO A 54 -9.30 16.44 -3.51
CA PRO A 54 -8.02 15.82 -3.15
C PRO A 54 -8.12 14.34 -2.76
N ASP A 55 -9.27 13.84 -2.34
CA ASP A 55 -9.47 12.56 -1.64
C ASP A 55 -9.91 11.41 -2.55
N MET A 56 -9.74 11.55 -3.87
CA MET A 56 -10.12 10.50 -4.81
C MET A 56 -8.95 10.11 -5.70
N THR A 57 -8.78 8.81 -5.89
CA THR A 57 -7.85 8.28 -6.90
C THR A 57 -8.62 7.54 -7.97
N VAL A 58 -8.13 7.66 -9.20
CA VAL A 58 -8.67 6.98 -10.37
C VAL A 58 -7.52 6.24 -11.05
N PHE A 59 -7.71 4.99 -11.40
CA PHE A 59 -6.76 4.23 -12.22
C PHE A 59 -7.49 3.46 -13.30
N ALA A 60 -6.79 3.25 -14.41
CA ALA A 60 -7.27 2.43 -15.51
C ALA A 60 -6.65 1.05 -15.43
N SER A 61 -7.44 0.02 -15.73
CA SER A 61 -6.97 -1.36 -15.83
C SER A 61 -7.72 -2.12 -16.91
N ALA A 62 -7.21 -3.29 -17.29
CA ALA A 62 -7.93 -4.18 -18.19
C ALA A 62 -9.06 -4.89 -17.42
N GLY A 63 -10.28 -4.82 -17.95
CA GLY A 63 -11.42 -5.61 -17.52
C GLY A 63 -11.72 -6.75 -18.51
N ARG A 64 -12.72 -7.58 -18.17
CA ARG A 64 -13.13 -8.72 -19.01
C ARG A 64 -13.63 -8.33 -20.40
N GLN A 65 -14.19 -7.13 -20.55
CA GLN A 65 -14.84 -6.65 -21.78
C GLN A 65 -14.16 -5.39 -22.35
N GLY A 66 -12.93 -5.10 -21.94
CA GLY A 66 -12.21 -3.89 -22.34
C GLY A 66 -11.68 -3.11 -21.14
N SER A 67 -11.22 -1.89 -21.40
CA SER A 67 -10.65 -1.00 -20.39
C SER A 67 -11.70 -0.60 -19.34
N ILE A 68 -11.30 -0.57 -18.06
CA ILE A 68 -12.14 -0.07 -16.97
C ILE A 68 -11.42 1.07 -16.24
N LEU A 69 -12.20 1.92 -15.57
CA LEU A 69 -11.71 2.85 -14.56
C LEU A 69 -12.17 2.38 -13.18
N THR A 70 -11.26 2.35 -12.23
CA THR A 70 -11.58 2.20 -10.81
C THR A 70 -11.41 3.55 -10.15
N VAL A 71 -12.45 4.00 -9.45
CA VAL A 71 -12.48 5.25 -8.68
C VAL A 71 -12.62 4.89 -7.21
N LEU A 72 -11.68 5.32 -6.39
CA LEU A 72 -11.70 5.08 -4.94
C LEU A 72 -11.79 6.41 -4.19
N GLN A 73 -12.52 6.42 -3.09
CA GLN A 73 -12.50 7.51 -2.12
C GLN A 73 -11.53 7.18 -1.00
N LEU A 74 -10.41 7.89 -0.97
CA LEU A 74 -9.32 7.70 -0.03
C LEU A 74 -9.56 8.45 1.29
N VAL A 75 -8.68 8.24 2.26
CA VAL A 75 -8.61 8.95 3.53
C VAL A 75 -8.60 10.46 3.33
N SER A 76 -9.55 11.16 3.93
CA SER A 76 -9.57 12.63 3.88
C SER A 76 -8.43 13.22 4.70
N ASP A 77 -8.10 14.48 4.46
CA ASP A 77 -7.05 15.19 5.20
C ASP A 77 -7.32 15.24 6.71
N SER A 78 -8.60 15.36 7.10
CA SER A 78 -9.00 15.34 8.52
C SER A 78 -8.87 13.97 9.15
N GLU A 79 -9.22 12.90 8.42
CA GLU A 79 -9.02 11.53 8.90
C GLU A 79 -7.52 11.22 9.01
N ALA A 80 -6.72 11.61 8.01
CA ALA A 80 -5.27 11.45 8.03
C ALA A 80 -4.63 12.18 9.20
N ALA A 81 -5.06 13.43 9.46
CA ALA A 81 -4.61 14.19 10.63
C ALA A 81 -5.00 13.50 11.95
N ALA A 82 -6.19 12.91 12.04
CA ALA A 82 -6.67 12.24 13.24
C ALA A 82 -5.90 10.96 13.58
N VAL A 83 -5.44 10.22 12.57
CA VAL A 83 -4.68 8.96 12.78
C VAL A 83 -3.16 9.13 12.74
N ARG A 84 -2.66 10.34 12.50
CA ARG A 84 -1.23 10.62 12.29
C ARG A 84 -0.32 10.02 13.38
N THR A 85 -0.62 10.26 14.65
CA THR A 85 0.20 9.73 15.75
C THR A 85 0.17 8.20 15.81
N ALA A 86 -0.98 7.58 15.50
CA ALA A 86 -1.09 6.12 15.45
C ALA A 86 -0.26 5.54 14.28
N LEU A 87 -0.26 6.21 13.12
CA LEU A 87 0.57 5.86 11.98
C LEU A 87 2.07 5.97 12.30
N GLU A 88 2.50 7.08 12.91
CA GLU A 88 3.90 7.29 13.29
C GLU A 88 4.40 6.20 14.25
N ASN A 89 3.56 5.79 15.20
CA ASN A 89 3.85 4.66 16.11
C ASN A 89 3.94 3.33 15.36
N LEU A 90 2.98 3.04 14.47
CA LEU A 90 2.99 1.84 13.62
C LEU A 90 4.28 1.76 12.79
N VAL A 91 4.67 2.85 12.13
CA VAL A 91 5.89 2.89 11.30
C VAL A 91 7.14 2.68 12.15
N ALA A 92 7.23 3.32 13.32
CA ALA A 92 8.37 3.14 14.23
C ALA A 92 8.46 1.70 14.76
N GLU A 93 7.32 1.09 15.09
CA GLU A 93 7.24 -0.30 15.52
C GLU A 93 7.65 -1.25 14.39
N PHE A 94 7.06 -1.11 13.20
CA PHE A 94 7.37 -1.92 12.03
C PHE A 94 8.86 -1.91 11.70
N ARG A 95 9.46 -0.72 11.58
CA ARG A 95 10.91 -0.57 11.27
C ARG A 95 11.79 -1.28 12.29
N ARG A 96 11.46 -1.14 13.58
CA ARG A 96 12.21 -1.76 14.67
C ARG A 96 12.12 -3.29 14.60
N VAL A 97 10.92 -3.82 14.36
CA VAL A 97 10.73 -5.29 14.27
C VAL A 97 11.38 -5.84 13.01
N ALA A 98 11.17 -5.22 11.85
CA ALA A 98 11.79 -5.60 10.58
C ALA A 98 13.32 -5.64 10.68
N ALA A 99 13.94 -4.57 11.18
CA ALA A 99 15.39 -4.51 11.36
C ALA A 99 15.91 -5.59 12.33
N ALA A 100 15.19 -5.87 13.42
CA ALA A 100 15.60 -6.91 14.36
C ALA A 100 15.51 -8.31 13.73
N LEU A 101 14.43 -8.61 13.00
CA LEU A 101 14.25 -9.91 12.34
C LEU A 101 15.29 -10.15 11.23
N VAL A 102 15.60 -9.13 10.44
CA VAL A 102 16.67 -9.20 9.43
C VAL A 102 18.03 -9.40 10.10
N ALA A 103 18.33 -8.72 11.21
CA ALA A 103 19.58 -8.92 11.94
C ALA A 103 19.71 -10.35 12.50
N GLU A 104 18.64 -10.95 13.02
CA GLU A 104 18.64 -12.34 13.47
C GLU A 104 18.82 -13.32 12.30
N MET A 105 18.23 -13.03 11.15
CA MET A 105 18.44 -13.82 9.93
C MET A 105 19.90 -13.80 9.51
N GLU A 106 20.51 -12.61 9.43
CA GLU A 106 21.92 -12.44 9.07
C GLU A 106 22.88 -13.13 10.05
N ALA A 107 22.58 -13.08 11.36
CA ALA A 107 23.37 -13.75 12.38
C ALA A 107 23.26 -15.28 12.33
N GLY A 108 22.13 -15.81 11.86
CA GLY A 108 21.89 -17.24 11.68
C GLY A 108 22.42 -17.81 10.36
N SER A 109 22.71 -16.96 9.37
CA SER A 109 23.29 -17.37 8.10
C SER A 109 24.74 -17.82 8.26
N SER A 110 25.12 -18.89 7.56
CA SER A 110 26.49 -19.41 7.60
C SER A 110 27.51 -18.37 7.10
N PRO A 111 28.75 -18.35 7.63
CA PRO A 111 29.72 -17.31 7.30
C PRO A 111 30.00 -17.21 5.79
N ALA A 112 30.21 -15.96 5.36
CA ALA A 112 30.25 -15.42 3.99
C ALA A 112 31.24 -16.06 2.98
N SER A 113 31.86 -17.20 3.27
CA SER A 113 32.62 -17.99 2.28
C SER A 113 31.74 -18.82 1.35
N ASP A 114 30.45 -18.94 1.65
CA ASP A 114 29.49 -19.66 0.84
C ASP A 114 28.40 -18.67 0.35
N ILE A 115 28.59 -18.16 -0.86
CA ILE A 115 27.67 -17.20 -1.51
C ILE A 115 26.30 -17.86 -1.77
N ASP A 116 26.24 -19.19 -1.74
CA ASP A 116 25.04 -20.00 -1.91
C ASP A 116 24.46 -20.49 -0.57
N ALA A 117 24.92 -19.96 0.58
CA ALA A 117 24.36 -20.35 1.87
C ALA A 117 22.89 -19.92 1.97
N ASP A 118 22.00 -20.91 2.01
CA ASP A 118 20.59 -20.68 2.26
C ASP A 118 20.39 -19.96 3.62
N PRO A 119 19.50 -18.96 3.70
CA PRO A 119 19.13 -18.34 4.96
C PRO A 119 18.51 -19.39 5.90
N PRO A 120 18.55 -19.18 7.22
CA PRO A 120 17.93 -20.10 8.17
C PRO A 120 16.42 -20.22 7.93
N GLU A 121 15.84 -21.40 8.17
CA GLU A 121 14.39 -21.62 8.05
C GLU A 121 13.58 -20.83 9.09
N SER A 122 14.20 -20.48 10.22
CA SER A 122 13.56 -19.72 11.30
C SER A 122 14.57 -18.96 12.16
N VAL A 123 14.09 -17.92 12.85
CA VAL A 123 14.85 -17.13 13.84
C VAL A 123 14.10 -17.02 15.16
N ARG A 124 14.80 -16.60 16.22
CA ARG A 124 14.22 -16.36 17.55
C ARG A 124 14.19 -14.86 17.84
N TYR A 125 13.00 -14.32 18.10
CA TYR A 125 12.82 -12.91 18.45
C TYR A 125 11.68 -12.75 19.45
N HIS A 126 11.92 -12.00 20.54
CA HIS A 126 10.98 -11.82 21.67
C HIS A 126 10.35 -13.13 22.16
N ASP A 127 11.19 -14.13 22.45
CA ASP A 127 10.79 -15.46 22.93
C ASP A 127 9.87 -16.27 21.98
N ALA A 128 9.67 -15.81 20.75
CA ALA A 128 8.93 -16.49 19.70
C ALA A 128 9.85 -17.00 18.60
N THR A 129 9.41 -18.07 17.91
CA THR A 129 10.04 -18.55 16.68
C THR A 129 9.31 -17.91 15.51
N TRP A 130 10.08 -17.32 14.60
CA TRP A 130 9.61 -16.70 13.37
C TRP A 130 10.10 -17.52 12.19
N TYR A 131 9.19 -17.98 11.34
CA TYR A 131 9.51 -18.74 10.13
C TYR A 131 9.84 -17.78 8.99
N LEU A 132 10.87 -18.11 8.21
CA LEU A 132 11.37 -17.26 7.15
C LEU A 132 10.91 -17.79 5.79
N TYR A 133 10.43 -16.87 4.95
CA TYR A 133 10.09 -17.14 3.55
C TYR A 133 10.78 -16.11 2.65
N PRO A 134 12.08 -16.31 2.34
CA PRO A 134 12.83 -15.42 1.46
C PRO A 134 12.30 -15.46 0.03
N HIS A 135 12.17 -14.30 -0.61
CA HIS A 135 11.78 -14.19 -2.01
C HIS A 135 12.23 -12.86 -2.62
N GLY A 136 13.10 -12.93 -3.63
CA GLY A 136 13.69 -11.74 -4.24
C GLY A 136 14.51 -10.93 -3.23
N GLU A 137 14.21 -9.64 -3.12
CA GLU A 137 14.87 -8.71 -2.18
C GLU A 137 14.18 -8.64 -0.81
N HIS A 138 13.17 -9.48 -0.59
CA HIS A 138 12.33 -9.47 0.59
C HIS A 138 12.39 -10.80 1.33
N CYS A 139 12.08 -10.75 2.63
CA CYS A 139 11.81 -11.92 3.43
C CYS A 139 10.53 -11.67 4.24
N GLN A 140 9.59 -12.62 4.15
CA GLN A 140 8.44 -12.66 5.03
C GLN A 140 8.81 -13.46 6.28
N PHE A 141 8.48 -12.90 7.44
CA PHE A 141 8.70 -13.47 8.76
C PHE A 141 7.34 -13.72 9.42
N ASP A 142 7.05 -14.98 9.74
CA ASP A 142 5.77 -15.40 10.29
C ASP A 142 5.93 -15.91 11.73
N ASN A 143 5.26 -15.25 12.67
CA ASN A 143 5.13 -15.75 14.02
C ASN A 143 3.91 -16.69 14.12
N ALA A 144 4.13 -18.00 14.07
CA ALA A 144 3.05 -18.98 14.09
C ALA A 144 2.20 -18.97 15.37
N VAL A 145 2.69 -18.38 16.47
CA VAL A 145 1.96 -18.30 17.74
C VAL A 145 1.01 -17.11 17.77
N SER A 146 1.49 -15.92 17.40
CA SER A 146 0.66 -14.71 17.39
C SER A 146 -0.13 -14.53 16.10
N GLY A 147 0.30 -15.17 15.00
CA GLY A 147 -0.20 -14.90 13.65
C GLY A 147 0.36 -13.61 13.04
N GLU A 148 1.32 -12.95 13.70
CA GLU A 148 1.96 -11.74 13.18
C GLU A 148 2.81 -12.05 11.95
N VAL A 149 2.71 -11.16 10.95
CA VAL A 149 3.50 -11.23 9.72
C VAL A 149 4.25 -9.92 9.54
N VAL A 150 5.54 -10.01 9.31
CA VAL A 150 6.41 -8.88 8.93
C VAL A 150 7.07 -9.24 7.62
N GLU A 151 6.97 -8.38 6.61
CA GLU A 151 7.69 -8.55 5.37
C GLU A 151 8.62 -7.36 5.16
N ALA A 152 9.92 -7.64 5.05
CA ALA A 152 10.96 -6.62 5.05
C ALA A 152 11.87 -6.78 3.83
N ASN A 153 12.33 -5.65 3.29
CA ASN A 153 13.45 -5.66 2.36
C ASN A 153 14.73 -6.00 3.14
N ILE A 154 15.44 -7.06 2.74
CA ILE A 154 16.59 -7.56 3.49
C ILE A 154 17.82 -6.65 3.37
N TYR A 155 17.87 -5.79 2.35
CA TYR A 155 18.97 -4.83 2.12
C TYR A 155 18.65 -3.44 2.69
N ALA A 156 17.38 -3.15 2.97
CA ALA A 156 16.90 -1.88 3.52
C ALA A 156 15.72 -2.14 4.48
N PRO A 157 15.96 -2.76 5.65
CA PRO A 157 14.89 -3.21 6.55
C PRO A 157 14.07 -2.07 7.19
N ASP A 158 14.55 -0.82 7.07
CA ASP A 158 13.84 0.39 7.50
C ASP A 158 12.98 1.02 6.41
N LEU A 159 13.12 0.57 5.16
CA LEU A 159 12.27 0.96 4.04
C LEU A 159 10.85 0.42 4.27
N VAL A 160 9.89 1.33 4.24
CA VAL A 160 8.48 1.01 4.40
C VAL A 160 7.91 0.69 3.02
N ASP A 161 7.26 -0.46 2.90
CA ASP A 161 6.31 -0.73 1.82
C ASP A 161 4.89 -0.55 2.39
N PRO A 162 4.00 0.24 1.75
CA PRO A 162 2.65 0.50 2.28
C PRO A 162 1.77 -0.75 2.41
N TYR A 163 1.93 -1.74 1.53
CA TYR A 163 1.22 -3.01 1.59
C TYR A 163 1.70 -3.84 2.78
N PHE A 164 3.02 -4.01 2.96
CA PHE A 164 3.58 -4.79 4.07
C PHE A 164 3.36 -4.12 5.43
N LEU A 165 3.42 -2.79 5.49
CA LEU A 165 3.06 -2.05 6.70
C LEU A 165 1.60 -2.29 7.11
N LEU A 166 0.67 -2.27 6.14
CA LEU A 166 -0.73 -2.54 6.41
C LEU A 166 -0.97 -4.02 6.79
N LEU A 167 -0.24 -4.96 6.19
CA LEU A 167 -0.28 -6.37 6.57
C LEU A 167 0.17 -6.56 8.03
N TYR A 168 1.27 -5.93 8.43
CA TYR A 168 1.73 -5.95 9.82
C TYR A 168 0.71 -5.33 10.78
N ALA A 169 0.13 -4.17 10.41
CA ALA A 169 -0.91 -3.52 11.19
C ALA A 169 -2.13 -4.44 11.43
N LYS A 170 -2.54 -5.19 10.40
CA LYS A 170 -3.67 -6.13 10.46
C LYS A 170 -3.37 -7.38 11.29
N THR A 171 -2.17 -7.94 11.17
CA THR A 171 -1.81 -9.23 11.79
C THR A 171 -1.36 -9.08 13.25
N SER A 172 -0.83 -7.92 13.63
CA SER A 172 -0.48 -7.62 15.03
C SER A 172 -1.66 -7.36 15.96
N GLY A 173 -2.82 -6.98 15.42
CA GLY A 173 -4.03 -6.68 16.20
C GLY A 173 -3.87 -5.49 17.16
N ARG A 174 -2.89 -4.61 16.94
CA ARG A 174 -2.59 -3.45 17.80
C ARG A 174 -2.84 -2.09 17.17
N HIS A 175 -3.17 -2.05 15.88
CA HIS A 175 -3.18 -0.82 15.08
C HIS A 175 -4.54 -0.52 14.43
N ASP A 176 -5.64 -0.86 15.12
CA ASP A 176 -7.01 -0.73 14.61
C ASP A 176 -7.32 0.65 14.03
N ALA A 177 -6.88 1.73 14.68
CA ALA A 177 -7.12 3.08 14.17
C ALA A 177 -6.56 3.32 12.75
N VAL A 178 -5.40 2.73 12.43
CA VAL A 178 -4.82 2.83 11.09
C VAL A 178 -5.49 1.85 10.14
N VAL A 179 -5.78 0.62 10.60
CA VAL A 179 -6.46 -0.41 9.81
C VAL A 179 -7.85 0.07 9.37
N ASP A 180 -8.63 0.65 10.27
CA ASP A 180 -9.96 1.19 10.01
C ASP A 180 -9.93 2.39 9.06
N ALA A 181 -8.89 3.23 9.17
CA ALA A 181 -8.68 4.32 8.24
C ALA A 181 -8.34 3.81 6.82
N CYS A 182 -7.68 2.66 6.70
CA CYS A 182 -7.26 2.07 5.43
C CYS A 182 -8.33 1.17 4.76
N ALA A 183 -9.55 1.69 4.61
CA ALA A 183 -10.67 0.99 3.96
C ALA A 183 -10.36 0.59 2.50
N GLU A 184 -9.58 1.40 1.78
CA GLU A 184 -9.12 1.15 0.40
C GLU A 184 -7.72 0.50 0.35
N GLY A 185 -7.26 -0.03 1.49
CA GLY A 185 -6.03 -0.81 1.60
C GLY A 185 -4.77 0.00 1.29
N PHE A 186 -3.98 -0.51 0.34
CA PHE A 186 -2.70 0.07 -0.10
C PHE A 186 -2.81 1.56 -0.43
N HIS A 187 -3.87 1.98 -1.14
CA HIS A 187 -4.01 3.37 -1.58
C HIS A 187 -4.25 4.34 -0.42
N ASP A 188 -4.97 3.92 0.62
CA ASP A 188 -5.12 4.72 1.84
C ASP A 188 -3.80 4.78 2.60
N MET A 189 -3.07 3.68 2.72
CA MET A 189 -1.78 3.67 3.40
C MET A 189 -0.76 4.60 2.71
N CYS A 190 -0.66 4.56 1.38
CA CYS A 190 0.16 5.51 0.61
C CYS A 190 -0.20 6.96 0.96
N ARG A 191 -1.49 7.29 0.94
CA ARG A 191 -1.96 8.64 1.24
C ARG A 191 -1.66 9.07 2.68
N LEU A 192 -1.82 8.17 3.65
CA LEU A 192 -1.47 8.41 5.04
C LEU A 192 0.02 8.73 5.19
N LEU A 193 0.88 7.94 4.55
CA LEU A 193 2.34 8.14 4.55
C LEU A 193 2.73 9.47 3.86
N ASP A 194 2.11 9.79 2.73
CA ASP A 194 2.30 11.08 2.03
C ASP A 194 1.94 12.26 2.94
N HIS A 195 0.79 12.20 3.62
CA HIS A 195 0.34 13.25 4.56
C HIS A 195 1.26 13.39 5.78
N ALA A 196 1.85 12.29 6.24
CA ALA A 196 2.79 12.30 7.35
C ALA A 196 4.21 12.71 6.93
N GLY A 197 4.50 12.76 5.62
CA GLY A 197 5.84 13.02 5.10
C GLY A 197 6.80 11.85 5.30
N ILE A 198 6.29 10.62 5.32
CA ILE A 198 7.08 9.39 5.53
C ILE A 198 7.40 8.79 4.17
N ALA A 199 8.68 8.63 3.86
CA ALA A 199 9.12 7.97 2.62
C ALA A 199 8.83 6.47 2.65
N TYR A 200 8.43 5.93 1.49
CA TYR A 200 8.17 4.51 1.24
C TYR A 200 8.66 4.13 -0.16
N GLY A 201 8.88 2.83 -0.39
CA GLY A 201 9.40 2.26 -1.64
C GLY A 201 8.67 1.01 -2.04
#